data_AF-A0A0M9E5C6-F1
#
_entry.id   AF-A0A0M9E5C6-F1
#
_cell.length_a   1.000
_cell.length_b   1.000
_cell.length_c   1.000
_cell.angle_alpha   90.00
_cell.angle_beta   90.00
_cell.angle_gamma   90.00
#
_symmetry.space_group_name_H-M   'P 1'
#
loop_
_entity.id
_entity.type
_entity.pdbx_description
1 polymer ?
#
loop_
_entity_poly.entity_id
_entity_poly.type
_entity_poly.pdbx_seq_one_letter_code
_entity_poly.pdbx_strand_id
1 'polypeptide(L)'
;MTTPAYIRNNLLVIICVLFLTQPAQALNYFKNVVEPTNLINIYVGTVAYLDGNIVAPEDEIGIFVDNGKILVGACNIGVDNQEDFYRIYIYGDDDLSDEIKTGAYNDDELTIKIWKASTGNVETLSSANFSVDPPSTGLQEVTFPLKFVQSQMPVVFGYLNMSVSFIGPMANYVSVPLLNYWWLIAWVFIIVSSTCLFIKKQKYENNY
;
A
#
# COMPACT_ATOMS: atom_id res chain seq x y z
N MET A 1 41.23 -11.21 21.02
CA MET A 1 39.76 -11.30 20.93
C MET A 1 39.39 -11.33 19.46
N THR A 2 39.17 -12.52 18.92
CA THR A 2 38.75 -12.73 17.53
C THR A 2 37.25 -12.49 17.45
N THR A 3 36.82 -11.44 16.75
CA THR A 3 35.41 -11.25 16.38
C THR A 3 34.92 -12.49 15.64
N PRO A 4 33.80 -13.11 16.05
CA PRO A 4 33.33 -14.34 15.43
C PRO A 4 32.99 -14.07 13.96
N ALA A 5 33.55 -14.90 13.07
CA ALA A 5 33.45 -14.78 11.62
C ALA A 5 32.00 -14.68 11.09
N TYR A 6 31.02 -15.07 11.90
CA TYR A 6 29.59 -14.97 11.63
C TYR A 6 29.08 -13.52 11.48
N ILE A 7 29.63 -12.57 12.24
CA ILE A 7 29.22 -11.15 12.17
C ILE A 7 29.66 -10.50 10.85
N ARG A 8 30.77 -11.00 10.28
CA ARG A 8 31.38 -10.45 9.05
C ARG A 8 30.56 -10.76 7.79
N ASN A 9 29.85 -11.89 7.76
CA ASN A 9 29.01 -12.28 6.62
C ASN A 9 27.69 -11.51 6.59
N ASN A 10 27.07 -11.19 7.73
CA ASN A 10 25.82 -10.43 7.75
C ASN A 10 26.00 -8.95 7.38
N LEU A 11 27.11 -8.32 7.78
CA LEU A 11 27.41 -6.93 7.41
C LEU A 11 27.64 -6.78 5.90
N LEU A 12 28.29 -7.76 5.27
CA LEU A 12 28.59 -7.72 3.84
C LEU A 12 27.33 -7.90 2.98
N VAL A 13 26.36 -8.71 3.44
CA VAL A 13 25.05 -8.86 2.80
C VAL A 13 24.23 -7.57 2.91
N ILE A 14 24.21 -6.91 4.07
CA ILE A 14 23.51 -5.63 4.25
C ILE A 14 24.13 -4.54 3.35
N ILE A 15 25.46 -4.46 3.27
CA ILE A 15 26.15 -3.54 2.36
C ILE A 15 25.80 -3.86 0.90
N CYS A 16 25.81 -5.12 0.47
CA CYS A 16 25.41 -5.49 -0.89
C CYS A 16 23.95 -5.15 -1.20
N VAL A 17 23.03 -5.32 -0.26
CA VAL A 17 21.61 -4.95 -0.42
C VAL A 17 21.43 -3.43 -0.50
N LEU A 18 22.28 -2.62 0.13
CA LEU A 18 22.23 -1.16 0.06
C LEU A 18 22.79 -0.58 -1.26
N PHE A 19 23.68 -1.30 -1.95
CA PHE A 19 24.35 -0.82 -3.17
C PHE A 19 23.87 -1.47 -4.48
N LEU A 20 23.02 -2.51 -4.43
CA LEU A 20 22.53 -3.22 -5.61
C LEU A 20 21.05 -2.94 -5.95
N THR A 21 20.37 -2.09 -5.18
CA THR A 21 18.97 -1.75 -5.48
C THR A 21 18.89 -0.89 -6.75
N GLN A 22 17.96 -1.22 -7.63
CA GLN A 22 17.61 -0.36 -8.76
C GLN A 22 17.11 1.00 -8.26
N PRO A 23 17.27 2.09 -9.04
CA PRO A 23 16.67 3.38 -8.70
C PRO A 23 15.18 3.17 -8.46
N ALA A 24 14.67 3.68 -7.35
CA ALA A 24 13.23 3.72 -7.09
C ALA A 24 12.53 4.28 -8.32
N GLN A 25 11.47 3.61 -8.79
CA GLN A 25 10.67 4.13 -9.89
C GLN A 25 10.12 5.51 -9.49
N ALA A 26 9.96 6.39 -10.48
CA ALA A 26 9.40 7.70 -10.22
C ALA A 26 7.95 7.56 -9.77
N LEU A 27 7.59 8.22 -8.68
CA LEU A 27 6.23 8.24 -8.15
C LEU A 27 5.29 8.98 -9.10
N ASN A 28 4.19 8.34 -9.44
CA ASN A 28 3.09 8.83 -10.25
C ASN A 28 2.01 9.52 -9.43
N TYR A 29 1.73 9.10 -8.20
CA TYR A 29 0.62 9.61 -7.38
C TYR A 29 1.08 10.40 -6.16
N PHE A 30 1.84 9.79 -5.25
CA PHE A 30 2.31 10.44 -4.01
C PHE A 30 3.52 11.33 -4.28
N LYS A 31 3.26 12.49 -4.88
CA LYS A 31 4.29 13.50 -5.22
C LYS A 31 4.52 14.47 -4.08
N ASN A 32 5.64 15.19 -4.16
CA ASN A 32 6.05 16.23 -3.20
C ASN A 32 6.25 15.66 -1.79
N VAL A 33 6.97 14.53 -1.71
CA VAL A 33 7.51 14.07 -0.43
C VAL A 33 8.39 15.18 0.12
N VAL A 34 8.34 15.38 1.43
CA VAL A 34 9.20 16.37 2.10
C VAL A 34 10.68 16.15 1.80
N GLU A 35 11.48 17.20 1.95
CA GLU A 35 12.92 17.13 1.68
C GLU A 35 13.60 16.10 2.60
N PRO A 36 14.52 15.27 2.07
CA PRO A 36 15.22 14.28 2.88
C PRO A 36 16.06 14.90 3.99
N THR A 37 15.89 14.42 5.22
CA THR A 37 16.68 14.82 6.40
C THR A 37 17.51 13.66 6.95
N ASN A 38 18.33 13.91 7.97
CA ASN A 38 19.06 12.85 8.69
C ASN A 38 18.22 12.11 9.75
N LEU A 39 16.98 12.55 9.99
CA LEU A 39 16.03 11.92 10.90
C LEU A 39 15.14 10.98 10.09
N ILE A 40 15.46 9.68 10.11
CA ILE A 40 14.82 8.73 9.21
C ILE A 40 14.30 7.51 9.99
N ASN A 41 13.05 7.13 9.68
CA ASN A 41 12.52 5.79 9.94
C ASN A 41 12.42 5.00 8.63
N ILE A 42 12.74 3.72 8.68
CA ILE A 42 12.65 2.82 7.53
C ILE A 42 11.67 1.70 7.86
N TYR A 43 10.64 1.55 7.02
CA TYR A 43 9.74 0.42 7.08
C TYR A 43 9.90 -0.45 5.83
N VAL A 44 9.89 -1.76 6.06
CA VAL A 44 9.92 -2.78 5.01
C VAL A 44 8.82 -3.80 5.30
N GLY A 45 8.27 -4.41 4.25
CA GLY A 45 7.24 -5.42 4.40
C GLY A 45 6.63 -5.81 3.07
N THR A 46 5.52 -6.52 3.14
CA THR A 46 4.74 -6.94 1.97
C THR A 46 3.34 -6.35 1.95
N VAL A 47 2.74 -6.30 0.77
CA VAL A 47 1.35 -5.89 0.54
C VAL A 47 0.56 -7.06 -0.07
N ALA A 48 -0.59 -7.37 0.51
CA ALA A 48 -1.54 -8.33 -0.03
C ALA A 48 -2.88 -7.65 -0.31
N TYR A 49 -3.45 -7.89 -1.49
CA TYR A 49 -4.81 -7.45 -1.82
C TYR A 49 -5.82 -8.58 -1.57
N LEU A 50 -6.81 -8.31 -0.71
CA LEU A 50 -7.82 -9.28 -0.28
C LEU A 50 -8.97 -9.45 -1.29
N ASP A 51 -9.03 -8.58 -2.28
CA ASP A 51 -10.07 -8.54 -3.32
C ASP A 51 -9.73 -9.43 -4.54
N GLY A 52 -8.66 -10.23 -4.45
CA GLY A 52 -8.20 -11.12 -5.53
C GLY A 52 -7.39 -10.40 -6.62
N ASN A 53 -7.12 -9.11 -6.46
CA ASN A 53 -6.23 -8.39 -7.36
C ASN A 53 -4.76 -8.70 -7.05
N ILE A 54 -3.91 -8.48 -8.04
CA ILE A 54 -2.46 -8.61 -7.93
C ILE A 54 -1.86 -7.23 -7.69
N VAL A 55 -0.81 -7.15 -6.88
CA VAL A 55 -0.03 -5.94 -6.68
C VAL A 55 0.69 -5.59 -7.98
N ALA A 56 0.59 -4.33 -8.40
CA ALA A 56 1.27 -3.84 -9.58
C ALA A 56 2.48 -2.97 -9.18
N PRO A 57 3.57 -2.97 -9.96
CA PRO A 57 4.74 -2.13 -9.66
C PRO A 57 4.44 -0.62 -9.72
N GLU A 58 3.35 -0.24 -10.38
CA GLU A 58 2.86 1.14 -10.43
C GLU A 58 2.06 1.54 -9.18
N ASP A 59 1.67 0.59 -8.32
CA ASP A 59 0.99 0.89 -7.07
C ASP A 59 1.96 1.58 -6.09
N GLU A 60 1.44 2.47 -5.26
CA GLU A 60 2.27 3.31 -4.39
C GLU A 60 1.75 3.35 -2.96
N ILE A 61 2.67 3.55 -2.03
CA ILE A 61 2.40 3.80 -0.62
C ILE A 61 2.84 5.22 -0.30
N GLY A 62 1.99 5.95 0.44
CA GLY A 62 2.28 7.27 0.98
C GLY A 62 2.12 7.27 2.50
N ILE A 63 3.06 7.90 3.20
CA ILE A 63 3.06 8.07 4.65
C ILE A 63 2.88 9.54 4.97
N PHE A 64 1.91 9.83 5.81
CA PHE A 64 1.53 11.19 6.14
C PHE A 64 1.54 11.45 7.64
N VAL A 65 1.79 12.70 8.01
CA VAL A 65 1.57 13.24 9.36
C VAL A 65 0.57 14.40 9.31
N ASP A 66 0.28 14.98 10.47
CA ASP A 66 -0.71 16.06 10.64
C ASP A 66 -2.08 15.72 10.03
N ASN A 67 -2.62 14.57 10.45
CA ASN A 67 -3.93 14.07 9.99
C ASN A 67 -4.01 13.88 8.46
N GLY A 68 -2.92 13.40 7.85
CA GLY A 68 -2.92 13.06 6.43
C GLY A 68 -2.58 14.21 5.49
N LYS A 69 -2.05 15.33 5.99
CA LYS A 69 -1.77 16.55 5.20
C LYS A 69 -0.34 16.63 4.67
N ILE A 70 0.65 16.23 5.46
CA ILE A 70 2.07 16.36 5.11
C ILE A 70 2.59 14.98 4.70
N LEU A 71 3.06 14.83 3.46
CA LEU A 71 3.61 13.58 2.92
C LEU A 71 5.09 13.43 3.29
N VAL A 72 5.38 12.61 4.30
CA VAL A 72 6.73 12.45 4.88
C VAL A 72 7.50 11.24 4.33
N GLY A 73 6.86 10.42 3.50
CA GLY A 73 7.51 9.30 2.83
C GLY A 73 6.60 8.73 1.75
N ALA A 74 7.18 8.23 0.66
CA ALA A 74 6.45 7.49 -0.36
C ALA A 74 7.35 6.50 -1.10
N CYS A 75 6.76 5.42 -1.62
CA CYS A 75 7.46 4.45 -2.45
C CYS A 75 6.48 3.71 -3.39
N ASN A 76 7.01 3.19 -4.50
CA ASN A 76 6.34 2.15 -5.27
C ASN A 76 6.37 0.82 -4.51
N ILE A 77 5.37 -0.02 -4.79
CA ILE A 77 5.38 -1.44 -4.42
C ILE A 77 6.10 -2.20 -5.54
N GLY A 78 6.71 -3.35 -5.26
CA GLY A 78 7.49 -4.08 -6.28
C GLY A 78 8.99 -3.82 -6.23
N VAL A 79 9.54 -3.50 -5.05
CA VAL A 79 10.96 -3.16 -4.90
C VAL A 79 11.85 -4.40 -5.13
N ASP A 80 13.01 -4.22 -5.77
CA ASP A 80 14.03 -5.26 -5.96
C ASP A 80 13.55 -6.53 -6.71
N ASN A 81 12.65 -6.37 -7.69
CA ASN A 81 12.00 -7.46 -8.45
C ASN A 81 11.14 -8.40 -7.59
N GLN A 82 10.66 -7.92 -6.44
CA GLN A 82 9.74 -8.64 -5.58
C GLN A 82 8.39 -7.90 -5.60
N GLU A 83 7.42 -8.45 -6.34
CA GLU A 83 6.18 -7.77 -6.75
C GLU A 83 5.35 -7.22 -5.58
N ASP A 84 5.39 -7.86 -4.42
CA ASP A 84 4.61 -7.50 -3.23
C ASP A 84 5.42 -6.76 -2.16
N PHE A 85 6.74 -6.62 -2.33
CA PHE A 85 7.60 -5.98 -1.33
C PHE A 85 7.67 -4.46 -1.51
N TYR A 86 7.82 -3.77 -0.39
CA TYR A 86 8.09 -2.35 -0.37
C TYR A 86 9.19 -1.99 0.63
N ARG A 87 9.80 -0.82 0.38
CA ARG A 87 10.75 -0.17 1.29
C ARG A 87 10.46 1.32 1.27
N ILE A 88 10.11 1.88 2.43
CA ILE A 88 9.76 3.28 2.54
C ILE A 88 10.64 3.99 3.56
N TYR A 89 11.16 5.14 3.16
CA TYR A 89 11.88 6.07 4.01
C TYR A 89 10.89 7.14 4.46
N ILE A 90 10.87 7.40 5.76
CA ILE A 90 10.03 8.41 6.40
C ILE A 90 10.95 9.45 6.99
N TYR A 91 10.82 10.69 6.51
CA TYR A 91 11.70 11.79 6.88
C TYR A 91 11.09 12.62 8.00
N GLY A 92 11.91 12.85 9.03
CA GLY A 92 11.62 13.75 10.13
C GLY A 92 11.93 15.19 9.76
N ASP A 93 11.43 16.10 10.57
CA ASP A 93 11.74 17.53 10.47
C ASP A 93 13.03 17.82 11.26
N ASP A 94 14.07 18.32 10.59
CA ASP A 94 15.37 18.62 11.18
C ASP A 94 15.59 20.12 11.49
N ASP A 95 14.62 20.98 11.17
CA ASP A 95 14.65 22.40 11.50
C ASP A 95 13.63 22.75 12.59
N LEU A 96 14.03 22.56 13.84
CA LEU A 96 13.23 22.94 15.01
C LEU A 96 13.06 24.46 15.19
N SER A 97 13.71 25.27 14.34
CA SER A 97 13.61 26.74 14.40
C SER A 97 12.55 27.31 13.48
N ASP A 98 12.00 26.51 12.57
CA ASP A 98 10.92 26.93 11.69
C ASP A 98 9.56 26.89 12.40
N GLU A 99 8.69 27.85 12.09
CA GLU A 99 7.28 27.83 12.53
C GLU A 99 6.44 26.89 11.67
N ILE A 100 6.96 26.50 10.49
CA ILE A 100 6.30 25.61 9.54
C ILE A 100 6.87 24.20 9.68
N LYS A 101 5.98 23.25 9.98
CA LYS A 101 6.34 21.83 10.00
C LYS A 101 6.63 21.33 8.59
N THR A 102 7.85 20.84 8.37
CA THR A 102 8.34 20.34 7.08
C THR A 102 8.61 18.84 7.09
N GLY A 103 8.39 18.14 8.20
CA GLY A 103 8.57 16.69 8.29
C GLY A 103 7.83 16.07 9.47
N ALA A 104 8.18 14.83 9.81
CA ALA A 104 7.66 14.17 11.01
C ALA A 104 8.41 14.61 12.28
N TYR A 105 7.68 14.95 13.35
CA TYR A 105 8.22 15.11 14.69
C TYR A 105 8.17 13.81 15.48
N ASN A 106 8.98 13.72 16.53
CA ASN A 106 8.88 12.61 17.46
C ASN A 106 7.45 12.46 17.99
N ASP A 107 6.97 11.22 18.07
CA ASP A 107 5.62 10.83 18.50
C ASP A 107 4.47 11.22 17.56
N ASP A 108 4.74 11.81 16.39
CA ASP A 108 3.71 12.02 15.38
C ASP A 108 3.07 10.70 14.95
N GLU A 109 1.75 10.68 14.90
CA GLU A 109 1.01 9.55 14.34
C GLU A 109 1.15 9.50 12.81
N LEU A 110 1.55 8.34 12.32
CA LEU A 110 1.73 8.06 10.90
C LEU A 110 0.43 7.54 10.29
N THR A 111 -0.09 8.27 9.31
CA THR A 111 -1.21 7.84 8.47
C THR A 111 -0.66 7.19 7.20
N ILE A 112 -0.98 5.91 6.99
CA ILE A 112 -0.57 5.19 5.78
C ILE A 112 -1.71 5.21 4.77
N LYS A 113 -1.40 5.56 3.52
CA LYS A 113 -2.31 5.43 2.39
C LYS A 113 -1.66 4.58 1.31
N ILE A 114 -2.49 3.83 0.60
CA ILE A 114 -2.09 3.05 -0.56
C ILE A 114 -2.90 3.51 -1.76
N TRP A 115 -2.22 3.73 -2.88
CA TRP A 115 -2.84 4.07 -4.15
C TRP A 115 -2.67 2.90 -5.12
N LYS A 116 -3.77 2.54 -5.77
CA LYS A 116 -3.81 1.47 -6.75
C LYS A 116 -3.90 2.02 -8.16
N ALA A 117 -2.83 1.90 -8.92
CA ALA A 117 -2.69 2.52 -10.24
C ALA A 117 -3.76 2.06 -11.23
N SER A 118 -4.07 0.76 -11.22
CA SER A 118 -5.04 0.15 -12.15
C SER A 118 -6.48 0.67 -11.98
N THR A 119 -6.84 1.13 -10.78
CA THR A 119 -8.20 1.62 -10.48
C THR A 119 -8.25 3.11 -10.20
N GLY A 120 -7.11 3.72 -9.87
CA GLY A 120 -7.03 5.10 -9.39
C GLY A 120 -7.48 5.29 -7.93
N ASN A 121 -7.87 4.22 -7.22
CA ASN A 121 -8.39 4.31 -5.87
C ASN A 121 -7.27 4.53 -4.84
N VAL A 122 -7.59 5.25 -3.77
CA VAL A 122 -6.73 5.44 -2.60
C VAL A 122 -7.44 4.93 -1.37
N GLU A 123 -6.75 4.11 -0.59
CA GLU A 123 -7.25 3.65 0.71
C GLU A 123 -6.36 4.12 1.84
N THR A 124 -6.98 4.57 2.93
CA THR A 124 -6.29 4.90 4.17
C THR A 124 -6.33 3.68 5.08
N LEU A 125 -5.16 3.23 5.53
CA LEU A 125 -5.04 2.00 6.30
C LEU A 125 -5.28 2.26 7.79
N SER A 126 -5.88 1.27 8.44
CA SER A 126 -6.14 1.23 9.88
C SER A 126 -5.36 0.08 10.53
N SER A 127 -5.35 0.00 11.86
CA SER A 127 -4.69 -1.10 12.59
C SER A 127 -5.13 -2.50 12.12
N ALA A 128 -6.37 -2.65 11.63
CA ALA A 128 -6.90 -3.91 11.09
C ALA A 128 -6.27 -4.35 9.76
N ASN A 129 -5.58 -3.45 9.06
CA ASN A 129 -4.90 -3.73 7.80
C ASN A 129 -3.49 -4.28 7.99
N PHE A 130 -2.98 -4.33 9.22
CA PHE A 130 -1.60 -4.71 9.47
C PHE A 130 -1.50 -6.09 10.10
N SER A 131 -0.59 -6.91 9.58
CA SER A 131 -0.14 -8.13 10.23
C SER A 131 1.24 -7.87 10.83
N VAL A 132 1.37 -8.13 12.12
CA VAL A 132 2.66 -8.15 12.81
C VAL A 132 3.07 -9.61 12.87
N ASP A 133 3.63 -10.12 11.77
CA ASP A 133 4.32 -11.40 11.85
C ASP A 133 5.53 -11.18 12.78
N PRO A 134 5.74 -12.02 13.80
CA PRO A 134 6.85 -11.83 14.72
C PRO A 134 8.14 -11.82 13.91
N PRO A 135 8.92 -10.74 13.94
CA PRO A 135 10.04 -10.62 13.04
C PRO A 135 11.06 -11.73 13.31
N SER A 136 11.76 -12.14 12.25
CA SER A 136 13.04 -12.82 12.42
C SER A 136 13.96 -11.90 13.25
N THR A 137 14.72 -12.49 14.18
CA THR A 137 15.59 -11.79 15.15
C THR A 137 16.22 -10.51 14.60
N GLY A 138 15.94 -9.36 15.22
CA GLY A 138 16.62 -8.07 14.94
C GLY A 138 15.75 -6.92 14.45
N LEU A 139 14.45 -7.12 14.19
CA LEU A 139 13.50 -6.03 13.88
C LEU A 139 12.61 -5.73 15.08
N GLN A 140 12.23 -4.46 15.25
CA GLN A 140 11.38 -4.02 16.35
C GLN A 140 9.91 -4.33 16.05
N GLU A 141 9.20 -4.88 17.05
CA GLU A 141 7.76 -5.03 16.97
C GLU A 141 7.09 -3.66 16.91
N VAL A 142 6.21 -3.49 15.95
CA VAL A 142 5.58 -2.21 15.67
C VAL A 142 4.34 -2.06 16.54
N THR A 143 4.25 -0.95 17.30
CA THR A 143 3.08 -0.66 18.15
C THR A 143 2.12 0.27 17.43
N PHE A 144 0.81 0.04 17.59
CA PHE A 144 -0.24 0.91 17.03
C PHE A 144 -0.82 1.85 18.10
N PRO A 145 -1.13 3.12 17.75
CA PRO A 145 -0.95 3.74 16.44
C PRO A 145 0.54 3.90 16.06
N LEU A 146 0.83 3.83 14.76
CA LEU A 146 2.19 3.98 14.26
C LEU A 146 2.70 5.37 14.57
N LYS A 147 3.91 5.45 15.11
CA LYS A 147 4.52 6.74 15.44
C LYS A 147 5.86 6.91 14.78
N PHE A 148 6.18 8.15 14.43
CA PHE A 148 7.53 8.54 14.12
C PHE A 148 8.36 8.55 15.41
N VAL A 149 9.56 8.00 15.33
CA VAL A 149 10.48 7.88 16.47
C VAL A 149 11.76 8.57 16.06
N GLN A 150 12.03 9.71 16.66
CA GLN A 150 13.24 10.46 16.39
C GLN A 150 14.41 9.77 17.09
N SER A 151 15.16 8.96 16.36
CA SER A 151 16.38 8.33 16.86
C SER A 151 17.62 9.10 16.39
N GLN A 152 18.50 9.50 17.30
CA GLN A 152 19.80 10.12 16.98
C GLN A 152 20.85 9.09 16.49
N MET A 153 20.40 7.96 15.93
CA MET A 153 21.07 6.69 15.71
C MET A 153 20.89 5.66 16.85
N PRO A 154 20.60 4.39 16.51
CA PRO A 154 20.44 3.84 15.17
C PRO A 154 19.08 4.20 14.52
N VAL A 155 19.06 4.26 13.18
CA VAL A 155 17.83 4.35 12.35
C VAL A 155 16.82 3.30 12.83
N VAL A 156 15.55 3.69 12.96
CA VAL A 156 14.50 2.76 13.36
C VAL A 156 14.08 1.93 12.15
N PHE A 157 14.19 0.61 12.28
CA PHE A 157 13.78 -0.35 11.26
C PHE A 157 12.54 -1.12 11.75
N GLY A 158 11.43 -0.97 11.02
CA GLY A 158 10.19 -1.70 11.27
C GLY A 158 9.90 -2.72 10.17
N TYR A 159 9.33 -3.86 10.56
CA TYR A 159 8.71 -4.81 9.64
C TYR A 159 7.19 -4.67 9.71
N LEU A 160 6.53 -4.44 8.58
CA LEU A 160 5.11 -4.12 8.55
C LEU A 160 4.43 -4.76 7.34
N ASN A 161 3.67 -5.82 7.54
CA ASN A 161 2.90 -6.45 6.46
C ASN A 161 1.51 -5.82 6.39
N MET A 162 1.02 -5.56 5.18
CA MET A 162 -0.25 -4.89 4.91
C MET A 162 -1.20 -5.79 4.15
N SER A 163 -2.46 -5.80 4.54
CA SER A 163 -3.58 -6.47 3.87
C SER A 163 -4.67 -5.44 3.57
N VAL A 164 -4.94 -5.23 2.28
CA VAL A 164 -5.80 -4.16 1.80
C VAL A 164 -6.94 -4.73 0.98
N SER A 165 -8.15 -4.23 1.18
CA SER A 165 -9.28 -4.52 0.31
C SER A 165 -9.77 -3.21 -0.30
N PHE A 166 -9.62 -3.07 -1.61
CA PHE A 166 -10.28 -2.00 -2.34
C PHE A 166 -11.68 -2.48 -2.65
N ILE A 167 -12.56 -2.48 -1.64
CA ILE A 167 -13.99 -2.63 -1.92
C ILE A 167 -14.39 -1.36 -2.65
N GLY A 168 -14.28 -1.39 -3.98
CA GLY A 168 -14.81 -0.31 -4.81
C GLY A 168 -16.28 -0.10 -4.45
N PRO A 169 -16.87 1.07 -4.74
CA PRO A 169 -18.32 1.23 -4.62
C PRO A 169 -18.95 0.10 -5.43
N MET A 170 -19.51 -0.91 -4.73
CA MET A 170 -20.21 -2.00 -5.39
C MET A 170 -21.19 -1.35 -6.35
N ALA A 171 -21.05 -1.69 -7.64
CA ALA A 171 -21.74 -1.07 -8.76
C ALA A 171 -23.04 -0.41 -8.30
N ASN A 172 -23.12 0.93 -8.40
CA ASN A 172 -24.34 1.69 -8.12
C ASN A 172 -25.52 0.85 -8.56
N TYR A 173 -26.32 0.36 -7.59
CA TYR A 173 -27.56 -0.32 -7.92
C TYR A 173 -28.28 0.63 -8.86
N VAL A 174 -28.42 0.22 -10.13
CA VAL A 174 -29.26 0.95 -11.06
C VAL A 174 -30.67 0.71 -10.53
N SER A 175 -31.11 1.55 -9.59
CA SER A 175 -32.52 1.67 -9.28
C SER A 175 -33.14 2.28 -10.52
N VAL A 176 -33.62 1.42 -11.43
CA VAL A 176 -34.49 1.88 -12.50
C VAL A 176 -35.73 2.42 -11.79
N PRO A 177 -36.05 3.72 -11.89
CA PRO A 177 -37.28 4.23 -11.29
C PRO A 177 -38.45 3.42 -11.85
N LEU A 178 -39.33 2.96 -10.96
CA LEU A 178 -40.58 2.27 -11.31
C LEU A 178 -41.51 3.25 -12.04
N LEU A 179 -41.20 3.57 -13.29
CA LEU A 179 -42.11 4.24 -14.20
C LEU A 179 -43.02 3.18 -14.82
N ASN A 180 -44.13 2.93 -14.13
CA ASN A 180 -45.28 2.12 -14.57
C ASN A 180 -45.05 0.59 -14.59
N TYR A 181 -45.97 -0.14 -13.95
CA TYR A 181 -46.06 -1.61 -13.90
C TYR A 181 -45.93 -2.28 -15.28
N TRP A 182 -46.43 -1.63 -16.34
CA TRP A 182 -46.33 -2.12 -17.71
C TRP A 182 -44.89 -2.23 -18.23
N TRP A 183 -44.00 -1.31 -17.83
CA TRP A 183 -42.58 -1.38 -18.21
C TRP A 183 -41.84 -2.47 -17.46
N LEU A 184 -42.21 -2.75 -16.20
CA LEU A 184 -41.65 -3.86 -15.43
C LEU A 184 -41.95 -5.19 -16.13
N ILE A 185 -43.18 -5.39 -16.59
CA ILE A 185 -43.57 -6.57 -17.36
C ILE A 185 -42.76 -6.68 -18.65
N ALA A 186 -42.59 -5.58 -19.39
CA ALA A 186 -41.81 -5.57 -20.63
C ALA A 186 -40.34 -5.97 -20.39
N TRP A 187 -39.72 -5.49 -19.30
CA TRP A 187 -38.36 -5.88 -18.92
C TRP A 187 -38.24 -7.36 -18.55
N VAL A 188 -39.21 -7.91 -17.82
CA VAL A 188 -39.23 -9.35 -17.51
C VAL A 188 -39.30 -10.17 -18.81
N PHE A 189 -40.09 -9.75 -19.80
CA PHE A 189 -40.13 -10.42 -21.10
C PHE A 189 -38.81 -10.32 -21.86
N ILE A 190 -38.12 -9.18 -21.83
CA ILE A 190 -36.81 -9.00 -22.47
C ILE A 190 -35.78 -9.95 -21.83
N ILE A 191 -35.73 -10.02 -20.50
CA ILE A 191 -34.80 -10.88 -19.76
C ILE A 191 -35.09 -12.36 -20.03
N VAL A 192 -36.36 -12.78 -19.97
CA VAL A 192 -36.73 -14.17 -20.26
C VAL A 192 -36.41 -14.53 -21.72
N SER A 193 -36.70 -13.65 -22.67
CA SER A 193 -36.41 -13.85 -24.09
C SER A 193 -34.90 -13.95 -24.36
N SER A 194 -34.09 -13.06 -23.80
CA SER A 194 -32.63 -13.09 -23.96
C SER A 194 -32.01 -14.34 -23.35
N THR A 195 -32.51 -14.78 -22.19
CA THR A 195 -32.08 -16.02 -21.53
C THR A 195 -32.44 -17.24 -22.39
N CYS A 196 -33.65 -17.30 -22.95
CA CYS A 196 -34.05 -18.38 -23.86
C CYS A 196 -33.21 -18.42 -25.15
N LEU A 197 -32.89 -17.26 -25.74
CA LEU A 197 -32.03 -17.17 -26.93
C LEU A 197 -30.60 -17.63 -26.61
N PHE A 198 -30.08 -17.25 -25.45
CA PHE A 198 -28.76 -17.68 -24.98
C PHE A 198 -28.70 -19.19 -24.78
N ILE A 199 -29.71 -19.79 -24.13
CA ILE A 199 -29.80 -21.24 -23.95
C ILE A 199 -29.90 -21.97 -25.29
N LYS A 200 -30.67 -21.43 -26.26
CA LYS A 200 -30.71 -21.99 -27.61
C LYS A 200 -29.34 -21.93 -28.29
N LYS A 201 -28.66 -20.78 -28.21
CA LYS A 201 -27.31 -20.60 -28.79
C LYS A 201 -26.31 -21.61 -28.21
N GLN A 202 -26.29 -21.77 -26.89
CA GLN A 202 -25.46 -22.76 -26.19
C GLN A 202 -25.75 -24.21 -26.64
N LYS A 203 -27.03 -24.55 -26.89
CA LYS A 203 -27.38 -25.87 -27.43
C LYS A 203 -26.92 -26.07 -28.88
N TYR A 204 -26.91 -25.03 -29.70
CA TYR A 204 -26.38 -25.14 -31.06
C TYR A 204 -24.86 -25.31 -31.07
N GLU A 205 -24.14 -24.56 -30.24
CA GLU A 205 -22.67 -24.62 -30.16
C GLU A 205 -22.16 -25.96 -29.60
N ASN A 206 -22.94 -26.67 -28.77
CA ASN A 206 -22.56 -27.97 -28.22
C ASN A 206 -22.94 -29.20 -29.10
N ASN A 207 -23.62 -29.00 -30.23
CA ASN A 207 -24.00 -30.08 -31.16
C ASN A 207 -23.18 -30.09 -32.47
N TYR A 208 -22.13 -29.28 -32.53
CA TYR A 208 -21.08 -29.27 -33.56
C TYR A 208 -19.72 -29.46 -32.89
#